data_AF-A0A075FSN9-F1
#
_entry.id   AF-A0A075FSN9-F1
#
_cell.length_a   1.000
_cell.length_b   1.000
_cell.length_c   1.000
_cell.angle_alpha   90.00
_cell.angle_beta   90.00
_cell.angle_gamma   90.00
#
_symmetry.space_group_name_H-M   'P 1'
#
loop_
_entity.id
_entity.type
_entity.pdbx_description
1 polymer ?
#
loop_
_entity_poly.entity_id
_entity_poly.type
_entity_poly.pdbx_seq_one_letter_code
_entity_poly.pdbx_strand_id
1 'polypeptide(L)'
;MIMEVKRSSNVKTAISVVIPFVLLAVMIGYVFGPGSELIGYGILLPDISIEKIEFVDSEIIATVRNTGPISVDVVMADINDRIYPAAIEPDKHLERFQSAIVRIPFEWNEGEPYAVGLTVDDGTRFEKRVDAAAPSIQPTIEMIAYFAVIGTYVGIIPVLIGLLWFPFISKLSRNKYKFFLALTVGLLLFLGISATEEAIKISVENLSDVFNGALLVATVAIVSFLALNYAGEKLKERAGASKLAGPIAIALMIAIGIGLHNFGEGLAIGAAIVLGEAALGAFLIVGFAIHNTTEGFAIAAPMARTKLMIGRLAAMGMIAGVPAIFGAWVGGFVYSPFAAVIFLAIGAGAIFQVIVLIMKWIQNEEGKLSNSSVLAGIAVGMMIMYATSILV
;
A
#
# COMPACT_ATOMS: atom_id res chain seq x y z
N MET A 1 52.02 -18.90 24.17
CA MET A 1 50.96 -19.84 23.70
C MET A 1 49.62 -19.20 24.05
N ILE A 2 48.57 -19.34 23.23
CA ILE A 2 47.29 -18.57 23.24
C ILE A 2 47.29 -17.35 22.29
N MET A 3 47.44 -17.59 20.98
CA MET A 3 46.91 -16.67 19.94
C MET A 3 46.58 -17.38 18.61
N GLU A 4 46.61 -18.71 18.54
CA GLU A 4 46.50 -19.46 17.28
C GLU A 4 45.14 -20.14 17.05
N VAL A 5 44.28 -20.18 18.07
CA VAL A 5 43.00 -20.93 18.00
C VAL A 5 41.83 -20.11 17.42
N LYS A 6 41.91 -18.77 17.41
CA LYS A 6 40.78 -17.90 17.01
C LYS A 6 40.64 -17.66 15.50
N ARG A 7 41.73 -17.75 14.71
CA ARG A 7 41.71 -17.52 13.25
C ARG A 7 41.07 -18.68 12.46
N SER A 8 41.31 -19.92 12.88
CA SER A 8 40.75 -21.13 12.24
C SER A 8 39.22 -21.20 12.33
N SER A 9 38.64 -20.74 13.44
CA SER A 9 37.19 -20.71 13.66
C SER A 9 36.48 -19.82 12.64
N ASN A 10 36.98 -18.60 12.41
CA ASN A 10 36.33 -17.65 11.49
C ASN A 10 36.42 -18.11 10.03
N VAL A 11 37.51 -18.78 9.64
CA VAL A 11 37.66 -19.36 8.30
C VAL A 11 36.72 -20.54 8.11
N LYS A 12 36.61 -21.45 9.09
CA LYS A 12 35.65 -22.56 9.05
C LYS A 12 34.21 -22.06 8.99
N THR A 13 33.88 -21.02 9.76
CA THR A 13 32.55 -20.39 9.73
C THR A 13 32.28 -19.71 8.38
N ALA A 14 33.23 -18.92 7.86
CA ALA A 14 33.08 -18.29 6.54
C ALA A 14 32.92 -19.33 5.42
N ILE A 15 33.72 -20.40 5.44
CA ILE A 15 33.61 -21.53 4.51
C ILE A 15 32.24 -22.21 4.64
N SER A 16 31.74 -22.44 5.85
CA SER A 16 30.42 -23.06 6.06
C SER A 16 29.25 -22.19 5.58
N VAL A 17 29.41 -20.87 5.51
CA VAL A 17 28.41 -19.96 4.93
C VAL A 17 28.52 -19.96 3.40
N VAL A 18 29.72 -19.96 2.84
CA VAL A 18 29.95 -19.86 1.40
C VAL A 18 29.62 -21.18 0.67
N ILE A 19 29.94 -22.34 1.25
CA ILE A 19 29.74 -23.65 0.61
C ILE A 19 28.29 -23.86 0.14
N PRO A 20 27.23 -23.63 0.95
CA PRO A 20 25.85 -23.77 0.48
C PRO A 20 25.52 -22.91 -0.73
N PHE A 21 26.00 -21.66 -0.79
CA PHE A 21 25.77 -20.78 -1.94
C PHE A 21 26.52 -21.24 -3.19
N VAL A 22 27.76 -21.73 -3.03
CA VAL A 22 28.53 -22.30 -4.15
C VAL A 22 27.84 -23.57 -4.67
N LEU A 23 27.43 -24.48 -3.79
CA LEU A 23 26.69 -25.68 -4.18
C LEU A 23 25.36 -25.34 -4.86
N LEU A 24 24.64 -24.33 -4.36
CA LEU A 24 23.42 -23.82 -4.98
C LEU A 24 23.70 -23.24 -6.37
N ALA A 25 24.74 -22.41 -6.52
CA ALA A 25 25.14 -21.85 -7.80
C ALA A 25 25.54 -22.93 -8.81
N VAL A 26 26.26 -23.97 -8.37
CA VAL A 26 26.59 -25.15 -9.19
C VAL A 26 25.32 -25.91 -9.59
N MET A 27 24.39 -26.14 -8.66
CA MET A 27 23.12 -26.81 -8.95
C MET A 27 22.29 -26.01 -9.95
N ILE A 28 22.17 -24.69 -9.79
CA ILE A 28 21.48 -23.79 -10.73
C ILE A 28 22.18 -23.84 -12.10
N GLY A 29 23.51 -23.69 -12.14
CA GLY A 29 24.28 -23.75 -13.38
C GLY A 29 24.19 -25.10 -14.09
N TYR A 30 24.07 -26.20 -13.33
CA TYR A 30 23.78 -27.52 -13.89
C TYR A 30 22.39 -27.58 -14.50
N VAL A 31 21.35 -27.20 -13.75
CA VAL A 31 19.94 -27.24 -14.19
C VAL A 31 19.70 -26.35 -15.41
N PHE A 32 20.30 -25.15 -15.48
CA PHE A 32 20.17 -24.25 -16.63
C PHE A 32 21.20 -24.53 -17.75
N GLY A 33 22.07 -25.53 -17.58
CA GLY A 33 23.10 -25.90 -18.54
C GLY A 33 22.99 -27.39 -18.92
N PRO A 34 23.95 -28.25 -18.52
CA PRO A 34 23.97 -29.68 -18.88
C PRO A 34 22.72 -30.47 -18.47
N GLY A 35 22.02 -30.05 -17.42
CA GLY A 35 20.80 -30.67 -16.90
C GLY A 35 19.52 -29.99 -17.34
N SER A 36 19.54 -29.16 -18.38
CA SER A 36 18.35 -28.44 -18.88
C SER A 36 17.20 -29.36 -19.30
N GLU A 37 17.47 -30.61 -19.65
CA GLU A 37 16.46 -31.65 -19.90
C GLU A 37 15.55 -31.91 -18.66
N LEU A 38 16.03 -31.62 -17.44
CA LEU A 38 15.24 -31.76 -16.20
C LEU A 38 14.15 -30.69 -16.05
N ILE A 39 14.25 -29.59 -16.80
CA ILE A 39 13.30 -28.47 -16.75
C ILE A 39 12.61 -28.21 -18.11
N GLY A 40 13.05 -28.87 -19.17
CA GLY A 40 12.47 -28.80 -20.52
C GLY A 40 11.18 -29.58 -20.70
N TYR A 41 10.26 -29.52 -19.73
CA TYR A 41 8.95 -30.16 -19.83
C TYR A 41 7.89 -29.14 -20.25
N GLY A 42 7.12 -29.47 -21.29
CA GLY A 42 6.05 -28.61 -21.82
C GLY A 42 6.51 -27.62 -22.88
N ILE A 43 5.58 -26.78 -23.33
CA ILE A 43 5.83 -25.70 -24.29
C ILE A 43 5.72 -24.40 -23.50
N LEU A 44 6.74 -23.54 -23.62
CA LEU A 44 6.68 -22.20 -23.05
C LEU A 44 5.65 -21.39 -23.84
N LEU A 45 4.66 -20.86 -23.14
CA LEU A 45 3.61 -20.02 -23.74
C LEU A 45 4.04 -18.55 -23.66
N PRO A 46 3.66 -17.71 -24.64
CA PRO A 46 3.81 -16.27 -24.51
C PRO A 46 2.92 -15.77 -23.38
N ASP A 47 3.32 -14.66 -22.77
CA ASP A 47 2.48 -13.95 -21.83
C ASP A 47 2.85 -12.46 -21.85
N ILE A 48 1.86 -11.61 -22.12
CA ILE A 48 2.00 -10.16 -22.07
C ILE A 48 0.94 -9.57 -21.14
N SER A 49 1.33 -8.54 -20.40
CA SER A 49 0.43 -7.78 -19.55
C SER A 49 0.23 -6.39 -20.12
N ILE A 50 -1.02 -6.00 -20.32
CA ILE A 50 -1.41 -4.61 -20.62
C ILE A 50 -1.49 -3.89 -19.27
N GLU A 51 -0.43 -3.16 -18.92
CA GLU A 51 -0.29 -2.55 -17.59
C GLU A 51 -1.21 -1.33 -17.42
N LYS A 52 -1.29 -0.49 -18.46
CA LYS A 52 -2.02 0.80 -18.42
C LYS A 52 -2.70 1.06 -19.77
N ILE A 53 -3.89 1.65 -19.73
CA ILE A 53 -4.63 2.15 -20.89
C ILE A 53 -4.92 3.63 -20.63
N GLU A 54 -4.59 4.49 -21.58
CA GLU A 54 -4.81 5.94 -21.53
C GLU A 54 -5.60 6.40 -22.74
N PHE A 55 -6.54 7.30 -22.51
CA PHE A 55 -7.39 7.89 -23.53
C PHE A 55 -6.93 9.32 -23.76
N VAL A 56 -6.35 9.60 -24.93
CA VAL A 56 -5.73 10.91 -25.24
C VAL A 56 -6.17 11.35 -26.61
N ASP A 57 -6.88 12.48 -26.69
CA ASP A 57 -7.42 13.03 -27.94
C ASP A 57 -8.16 11.94 -28.74
N SER A 58 -7.76 11.66 -29.99
CA SER A 58 -8.33 10.60 -30.84
C SER A 58 -7.49 9.30 -30.82
N GLU A 59 -6.85 8.98 -29.70
CA GLU A 59 -6.02 7.78 -29.54
C GLU A 59 -6.29 7.04 -28.21
N ILE A 60 -6.18 5.72 -28.27
CA ILE A 60 -6.04 4.85 -27.10
C ILE A 60 -4.59 4.37 -27.03
N ILE A 61 -3.93 4.64 -25.91
CA ILE A 61 -2.52 4.29 -25.68
C ILE A 61 -2.45 3.19 -24.64
N ALA A 62 -1.87 2.05 -24.99
CA ALA A 62 -1.68 0.90 -24.11
C ALA A 62 -0.20 0.69 -23.79
N THR A 63 0.16 0.64 -22.50
CA THR A 63 1.48 0.22 -22.05
C THR A 63 1.48 -1.29 -21.87
N VAL A 64 2.32 -1.99 -22.62
CA VAL A 64 2.43 -3.45 -22.60
C VAL A 64 3.79 -3.88 -22.04
N ARG A 65 3.83 -4.98 -21.28
CA ARG A 65 5.06 -5.64 -20.83
C ARG A 65 5.02 -7.12 -21.17
N ASN A 66 6.13 -7.66 -21.65
CA ASN A 66 6.30 -9.11 -21.73
C ASN A 66 6.56 -9.71 -20.33
N THR A 67 5.60 -10.44 -19.80
CA THR A 67 5.67 -11.11 -18.48
C THR A 67 5.97 -12.59 -18.60
N GLY A 68 5.93 -13.12 -19.83
CA GLY A 68 6.21 -14.49 -20.16
C GLY A 68 7.68 -14.88 -20.13
N PRO A 69 7.96 -16.19 -20.28
CA PRO A 69 9.31 -16.74 -20.27
C PRO A 69 10.05 -16.59 -21.61
N ILE A 70 9.36 -16.28 -22.70
CA ILE A 70 9.90 -16.18 -24.07
C ILE A 70 9.73 -14.76 -24.61
N SER A 71 10.56 -14.36 -25.58
CA SER A 71 10.34 -13.12 -26.32
C SER A 71 9.15 -13.25 -27.26
N VAL A 72 8.49 -12.13 -27.55
CA VAL A 72 7.27 -12.07 -28.36
C VAL A 72 7.29 -10.84 -29.26
N ASP A 73 6.60 -10.92 -30.41
CA ASP A 73 6.31 -9.74 -31.23
C ASP A 73 4.83 -9.38 -31.11
N VAL A 74 4.51 -8.13 -30.75
CA VAL A 74 3.12 -7.65 -30.83
C VAL A 74 2.80 -7.32 -32.28
N VAL A 75 1.82 -8.03 -32.88
CA VAL A 75 1.54 -7.96 -34.32
C VAL A 75 0.21 -7.29 -34.65
N MET A 76 -0.73 -7.23 -33.71
CA MET A 76 -2.07 -6.68 -33.92
C MET A 76 -2.62 -6.05 -32.66
N ALA A 77 -3.41 -4.99 -32.83
CA ALA A 77 -4.22 -4.38 -31.79
C ALA A 77 -5.69 -4.33 -32.22
N ASP A 78 -6.59 -4.47 -31.28
CA ASP A 78 -8.02 -4.37 -31.48
C ASP A 78 -8.72 -3.61 -30.34
N ILE A 79 -9.83 -2.96 -30.67
CA ILE A 79 -10.73 -2.31 -29.70
C ILE A 79 -12.11 -2.94 -29.88
N ASN A 80 -12.64 -3.54 -28.82
CA ASN A 80 -13.91 -4.27 -28.83
C ASN A 80 -13.96 -5.31 -29.97
N ASP A 81 -12.91 -6.13 -30.08
CA ASP A 81 -12.73 -7.19 -31.09
C ASP A 81 -12.66 -6.71 -32.54
N ARG A 82 -12.53 -5.39 -32.78
CA ARG A 82 -12.30 -4.82 -34.09
C ARG A 82 -10.84 -4.39 -34.24
N ILE A 83 -10.19 -4.89 -35.27
CA ILE A 83 -8.77 -4.63 -35.55
C ILE A 83 -8.57 -3.19 -36.01
N TYR A 84 -7.57 -2.52 -35.46
CA TYR A 84 -7.14 -1.19 -35.86
C TYR A 84 -5.63 -1.18 -36.14
N PRO A 85 -5.15 -0.29 -37.04
CA PRO A 85 -3.72 -0.04 -37.15
C PRO A 85 -3.19 0.52 -35.82
N ALA A 86 -1.98 0.12 -35.43
CA ALA A 86 -1.34 0.62 -34.22
C ALA A 86 0.15 0.88 -34.45
N ALA A 87 0.68 1.94 -33.84
CA ALA A 87 2.11 2.18 -33.76
C ALA A 87 2.65 1.59 -32.45
N ILE A 88 3.80 0.92 -32.50
CA ILE A 88 4.42 0.29 -31.34
C ILE A 88 5.82 0.87 -31.16
N GLU A 89 6.09 1.40 -29.96
CA GLU A 89 7.34 2.10 -29.64
C GLU A 89 7.98 1.49 -28.38
N PRO A 90 9.32 1.31 -28.33
CA PRO A 90 10.29 1.61 -29.39
C PRO A 90 10.39 0.54 -30.48
N ASP A 91 9.99 -0.69 -30.18
CA ASP A 91 10.02 -1.84 -31.08
C ASP A 91 8.83 -2.76 -30.74
N LYS A 92 8.34 -3.51 -31.74
CA LYS A 92 7.30 -4.53 -31.55
C LYS A 92 7.83 -5.80 -30.87
N HIS A 93 9.14 -6.01 -30.93
CA HIS A 93 9.82 -7.12 -30.27
C HIS A 93 10.03 -6.83 -28.79
N LEU A 94 9.53 -7.71 -27.93
CA LEU A 94 9.64 -7.60 -26.49
C LEU A 94 10.39 -8.79 -25.92
N GLU A 95 11.62 -8.56 -25.45
CA GLU A 95 12.30 -9.49 -24.56
C GLU A 95 11.57 -9.58 -23.21
N ARG A 96 11.88 -10.62 -22.44
CA ARG A 96 11.28 -10.79 -21.11
C ARG A 96 11.48 -9.56 -20.23
N PHE A 97 10.38 -9.07 -19.65
CA PHE A 97 10.25 -7.85 -18.84
C PHE A 97 10.45 -6.52 -19.57
N GLN A 98 10.69 -6.52 -20.88
CA GLN A 98 10.66 -5.28 -21.66
C GLN A 98 9.22 -4.79 -21.83
N SER A 99 9.10 -3.47 -21.97
CA SER A 99 7.84 -2.77 -22.16
C SER A 99 7.86 -2.00 -23.46
N ALA A 100 6.68 -1.89 -24.09
CA ALA A 100 6.43 -1.01 -25.24
C ALA A 100 5.14 -0.22 -25.03
N ILE A 101 4.97 0.82 -25.83
CA ILE A 101 3.76 1.62 -25.92
C ILE A 101 3.08 1.29 -27.24
N VAL A 102 1.82 0.88 -27.20
CA VAL A 102 0.96 0.64 -28.37
C VAL A 102 -0.03 1.79 -28.50
N ARG A 103 0.09 2.58 -29.57
CA ARG A 103 -0.79 3.71 -29.87
C ARG A 103 -1.80 3.33 -30.93
N ILE A 104 -3.08 3.37 -30.60
CA ILE A 104 -4.19 2.94 -31.46
C ILE A 104 -5.03 4.18 -31.80
N PRO A 105 -4.99 4.69 -33.04
CA PRO A 105 -5.85 5.79 -33.46
C PRO A 105 -7.32 5.34 -33.41
N PHE A 106 -8.08 5.93 -32.48
CA PHE A 106 -9.45 5.54 -32.18
C PHE A 106 -10.20 6.70 -31.52
N GLU A 107 -11.35 7.06 -32.08
CA GLU A 107 -12.28 8.04 -31.50
C GLU A 107 -13.08 7.38 -30.38
N TRP A 108 -12.82 7.75 -29.13
CA TRP A 108 -13.48 7.21 -27.94
C TRP A 108 -14.42 8.25 -27.30
N ASN A 109 -15.37 7.77 -26.50
CA ASN A 109 -16.31 8.58 -25.75
C ASN A 109 -16.08 8.41 -24.25
N GLU A 110 -16.17 9.52 -23.50
CA GLU A 110 -16.08 9.50 -22.04
C GLU A 110 -17.21 8.68 -21.42
N GLY A 111 -16.88 7.85 -20.43
CA GLY A 111 -17.79 6.97 -19.71
C GLY A 111 -18.18 5.68 -20.45
N GLU A 112 -17.70 5.45 -21.67
CA GLU A 112 -17.93 4.18 -22.38
C GLU A 112 -16.94 3.10 -21.97
N PRO A 113 -17.37 1.83 -21.85
CA PRO A 113 -16.47 0.71 -21.63
C PRO A 113 -15.74 0.31 -22.92
N TYR A 114 -14.46 -0.03 -22.80
CA TYR A 114 -13.65 -0.56 -23.90
C TYR A 114 -12.85 -1.80 -23.49
N ALA A 115 -12.77 -2.77 -24.40
CA ALA A 115 -11.82 -3.87 -24.33
C ALA A 115 -10.67 -3.60 -25.31
N VAL A 116 -9.46 -3.41 -24.79
CA VAL A 116 -8.24 -3.23 -25.60
C VAL A 116 -7.54 -4.58 -25.70
N GLY A 117 -7.45 -5.11 -26.92
CA GLY A 117 -6.82 -6.39 -27.22
C GLY A 117 -5.49 -6.22 -27.96
N LEU A 118 -4.51 -7.05 -27.61
CA LEU A 118 -3.24 -7.18 -28.31
C LEU A 118 -3.00 -8.65 -28.65
N THR A 119 -2.60 -8.92 -29.89
CA THR A 119 -2.27 -10.28 -30.35
C THR A 119 -0.78 -10.36 -30.69
N VAL A 120 -0.12 -11.42 -30.22
CA VAL A 120 1.30 -11.69 -30.49
C VAL A 120 1.50 -12.60 -31.70
N ASP A 121 2.75 -12.81 -32.13
CA ASP A 121 3.13 -13.50 -33.36
C ASP A 121 2.64 -14.95 -33.48
N ASP A 122 2.42 -15.64 -32.37
CA ASP A 122 1.84 -16.99 -32.37
C ASP A 122 0.30 -17.02 -32.49
N GLY A 123 -0.34 -15.85 -32.53
CA GLY A 123 -1.79 -15.68 -32.62
C GLY A 123 -2.51 -15.65 -31.27
N THR A 124 -1.79 -15.75 -30.14
CA THR A 124 -2.39 -15.61 -28.80
C THR A 124 -2.81 -14.17 -28.56
N ARG A 125 -4.06 -13.98 -28.12
CA ARG A 125 -4.64 -12.66 -27.81
C ARG A 125 -4.73 -12.44 -26.31
N PHE A 126 -4.31 -11.26 -25.88
CA PHE A 126 -4.40 -10.76 -24.51
C PHE A 126 -5.29 -9.52 -24.51
N GLU A 127 -6.14 -9.37 -23.50
CA GLU A 127 -7.03 -8.21 -23.40
C GLU A 127 -7.03 -7.59 -22.02
N LYS A 128 -7.29 -6.29 -21.97
CA LYS A 128 -7.63 -5.57 -20.75
C LYS A 128 -8.85 -4.70 -20.97
N ARG A 129 -9.79 -4.80 -20.04
CA ARG A 129 -11.03 -4.00 -20.04
C ARG A 129 -10.87 -2.74 -19.22
N VAL A 130 -11.50 -1.69 -19.69
CA VAL A 130 -11.74 -0.43 -18.98
C VAL A 130 -13.25 -0.27 -18.89
N ASP A 131 -13.78 -0.15 -17.68
CA ASP A 131 -15.22 -0.08 -17.45
C ASP A 131 -15.82 1.29 -17.80
N ALA A 132 -15.03 2.36 -17.68
CA ALA A 132 -15.39 3.70 -18.09
C ALA A 132 -14.14 4.45 -18.61
N ALA A 133 -14.13 4.82 -19.88
CA ALA A 133 -13.06 5.66 -20.42
C ALA A 133 -13.11 7.07 -19.84
N ALA A 134 -11.95 7.58 -19.46
CA ALA A 134 -11.78 8.96 -18.99
C ALA A 134 -10.55 9.58 -19.66
N PRO A 135 -10.59 10.88 -20.02
CA PRO A 135 -9.44 11.57 -20.57
C PRO A 135 -8.22 11.44 -19.65
N SER A 136 -7.04 11.15 -20.19
CA SER A 136 -5.81 11.16 -19.40
C SER A 136 -5.56 12.57 -18.84
N ILE A 137 -5.44 12.65 -17.52
CA ILE A 137 -5.35 13.92 -16.81
C ILE A 137 -3.91 14.43 -16.82
N GLN A 138 -3.71 15.60 -17.41
CA GLN A 138 -2.47 16.33 -17.32
C GLN A 138 -2.39 17.10 -15.99
N PRO A 139 -1.24 17.13 -15.30
CA PRO A 139 -1.08 17.86 -14.06
C PRO A 139 -1.18 19.38 -14.30
N THR A 140 -2.35 19.95 -14.07
CA THR A 140 -2.60 21.40 -14.05
C THR A 140 -2.56 21.94 -12.62
N ILE A 141 -2.36 23.26 -12.47
CA ILE A 141 -2.38 23.91 -11.15
C ILE A 141 -3.76 23.74 -10.49
N GLU A 142 -4.82 23.82 -11.30
CA GLU A 142 -6.20 23.62 -10.89
C GLU A 142 -6.43 22.21 -10.33
N MET A 143 -5.91 21.17 -11.00
CA MET A 143 -6.01 19.78 -10.53
C MET A 143 -5.15 19.52 -9.30
N ILE A 144 -3.94 20.08 -9.23
CA ILE A 144 -3.10 19.99 -8.03
C ILE A 144 -3.84 20.61 -6.84
N ALA A 145 -4.44 21.80 -7.00
CA ALA A 145 -5.22 22.44 -5.95
C ALA A 145 -6.46 21.63 -5.59
N TYR A 146 -7.17 21.08 -6.58
CA TYR A 146 -8.35 20.23 -6.36
C TYR A 146 -8.03 19.00 -5.51
N PHE A 147 -6.99 18.23 -5.86
CA PHE A 147 -6.56 17.07 -5.06
C PHE A 147 -6.08 17.47 -3.66
N ALA A 148 -5.46 18.64 -3.50
CA ALA A 148 -5.07 19.14 -2.19
C ALA A 148 -6.28 19.47 -1.31
N VAL A 149 -7.34 20.04 -1.90
CA VAL A 149 -8.60 20.28 -1.20
C VAL A 149 -9.23 18.95 -0.78
N ILE A 150 -9.34 17.98 -1.69
CA ILE A 150 -9.87 16.66 -1.36
C ILE A 150 -9.07 15.99 -0.24
N GLY A 151 -7.74 15.93 -0.36
CA GLY A 151 -6.87 15.37 0.68
C GLY A 151 -6.98 16.11 2.02
N THR A 152 -7.28 17.42 2.01
CA THR A 152 -7.55 18.18 3.23
C THR A 152 -8.88 17.77 3.88
N TYR A 153 -9.94 17.59 3.09
CA TYR A 153 -11.26 17.18 3.58
C TYR A 153 -11.31 15.72 4.03
N VAL A 154 -10.46 14.87 3.48
CA VAL A 154 -10.40 13.45 3.82
C VAL A 154 -9.41 13.19 4.96
N GLY A 155 -8.19 13.72 4.87
CA GLY A 155 -7.13 13.44 5.84
C GLY A 155 -7.08 14.46 6.98
N ILE A 156 -6.87 15.74 6.67
CA ILE A 156 -6.55 16.75 7.70
C ILE A 156 -7.76 17.07 8.59
N ILE A 157 -8.87 17.51 8.00
CA ILE A 157 -10.04 17.98 8.75
C ILE A 157 -10.59 16.88 9.67
N PRO A 158 -10.84 15.65 9.18
CA PRO A 158 -11.42 14.61 10.02
C PRO A 158 -10.50 14.17 11.14
N VAL A 159 -9.20 14.00 10.89
CA VAL A 159 -8.23 13.68 11.95
C VAL A 159 -8.22 14.78 13.02
N LEU A 160 -8.24 16.07 12.63
CA LEU A 160 -8.31 17.17 13.58
C LEU A 160 -9.63 17.18 14.37
N ILE A 161 -10.76 16.82 13.75
CA ILE A 161 -12.04 16.62 14.46
C ILE A 161 -11.91 15.48 15.48
N GLY A 162 -11.27 14.37 15.10
CA GLY A 162 -11.01 13.26 16.00
C GLY A 162 -10.16 13.64 17.23
N LEU A 163 -9.22 14.58 17.09
CA LEU A 163 -8.43 15.08 18.21
C LEU A 163 -9.26 15.87 19.24
N LEU A 164 -10.43 16.39 18.86
CA LEU A 164 -11.33 17.11 19.78
C LEU A 164 -11.90 16.21 20.88
N TRP A 165 -11.75 14.89 20.78
CA TRP A 165 -12.09 13.95 21.84
C TRP A 165 -11.12 13.99 23.04
N PHE A 166 -9.94 14.62 22.90
CA PHE A 166 -8.93 14.69 23.96
C PHE A 166 -9.48 15.14 25.34
N PRO A 167 -10.24 16.25 25.46
CA PRO A 167 -10.72 16.74 26.75
C PRO A 167 -11.66 15.74 27.43
N PHE A 168 -12.45 14.99 26.64
CA PHE A 168 -13.33 13.94 27.14
C PHE A 168 -12.50 12.76 27.68
N ILE A 169 -11.55 12.25 26.88
CA ILE A 169 -10.72 11.10 27.26
C ILE A 169 -9.88 11.40 28.51
N SER A 170 -9.37 12.62 28.63
CA SER A 170 -8.51 13.03 29.75
C SER A 170 -9.20 12.95 31.12
N LYS A 171 -10.53 13.04 31.15
CA LYS A 171 -11.35 13.00 32.37
C LYS A 171 -11.80 11.59 32.75
N LEU A 172 -11.46 10.57 31.97
CA LEU A 172 -11.96 9.21 32.18
C LEU A 172 -11.26 8.50 33.35
N SER A 173 -12.01 7.62 34.02
CA SER A 173 -11.47 6.68 35.00
C SER A 173 -10.48 5.71 34.32
N ARG A 174 -9.63 5.04 35.11
CA ARG A 174 -8.59 4.14 34.57
C ARG A 174 -9.15 3.02 33.69
N ASN A 175 -10.25 2.38 34.10
CA ASN A 175 -10.88 1.31 33.32
C ASN A 175 -11.50 1.84 32.02
N LYS A 176 -12.14 3.01 32.05
CA LYS A 176 -12.70 3.65 30.84
C LYS A 176 -11.58 4.05 29.88
N TYR A 177 -10.51 4.66 30.38
CA TYR A 177 -9.33 4.99 29.57
C TYR A 177 -8.73 3.76 28.89
N LYS A 178 -8.58 2.66 29.62
CA LYS A 178 -8.11 1.38 29.09
C LYS A 178 -9.04 0.85 27.99
N PHE A 179 -10.36 0.88 28.21
CA PHE A 179 -11.34 0.50 27.19
C PHE A 179 -11.14 1.30 25.89
N PHE A 180 -10.92 2.61 26.00
CA PHE A 180 -10.76 3.50 24.84
C PHE A 180 -9.40 3.32 24.12
N LEU A 181 -8.32 3.05 24.85
CA LEU A 181 -7.05 2.62 24.22
C LEU A 181 -7.22 1.29 23.48
N ALA A 182 -7.97 0.35 24.04
CA ALA A 182 -8.24 -0.93 23.40
C ALA A 182 -9.21 -0.79 22.21
N LEU A 183 -10.16 0.14 22.28
CA LEU A 183 -11.01 0.53 21.16
C LEU A 183 -10.17 1.05 19.99
N THR A 184 -9.16 1.87 20.27
CA THR A 184 -8.17 2.30 19.27
C THR A 184 -7.49 1.11 18.58
N VAL A 185 -7.09 0.09 19.35
CA VAL A 185 -6.50 -1.13 18.77
C VAL A 185 -7.49 -1.86 17.86
N GLY A 186 -8.76 -1.96 18.26
CA GLY A 186 -9.80 -2.56 17.43
C GLY A 186 -10.03 -1.80 16.11
N LEU A 187 -10.09 -0.47 16.17
CA LEU A 187 -10.21 0.38 14.97
C LEU A 187 -9.03 0.14 14.01
N LEU A 188 -7.81 0.23 14.53
CA LEU A 188 -6.58 0.04 13.75
C LEU A 188 -6.45 -1.39 13.20
N LEU A 189 -6.92 -2.40 13.92
CA LEU A 189 -6.84 -3.79 13.45
C LEU A 189 -7.68 -4.01 12.20
N PHE A 190 -8.92 -3.51 12.19
CA PHE A 190 -9.77 -3.57 11.01
C PHE A 190 -9.13 -2.84 9.83
N LEU A 191 -8.60 -1.65 10.09
CA LEU A 191 -7.99 -0.79 9.10
C LEU A 191 -6.73 -1.42 8.49
N GLY A 192 -5.89 -2.09 9.30
CA GLY A 192 -4.75 -2.86 8.80
C GLY A 192 -5.15 -4.05 7.92
N ILE A 193 -6.26 -4.72 8.24
CA ILE A 193 -6.82 -5.81 7.41
C ILE A 193 -7.34 -5.25 6.08
N SER A 194 -8.14 -4.19 6.12
CA SER A 194 -8.71 -3.55 4.93
C SER A 194 -7.62 -3.04 3.98
N ALA A 195 -6.57 -2.40 4.51
CA ALA A 195 -5.43 -1.97 3.68
C ALA A 195 -4.69 -3.15 3.02
N THR A 196 -4.61 -4.29 3.72
CA THR A 196 -3.98 -5.51 3.17
C THR A 196 -4.85 -6.13 2.08
N GLU A 197 -6.16 -6.21 2.31
CA GLU A 197 -7.14 -6.72 1.34
C GLU A 197 -7.11 -5.90 0.06
N GLU A 198 -7.15 -4.56 0.17
CA GLU A 198 -7.13 -3.66 -0.97
C GLU A 198 -5.83 -3.81 -1.78
N ALA A 199 -4.68 -3.92 -1.10
CA ALA A 199 -3.40 -4.16 -1.78
C ALA A 199 -3.40 -5.50 -2.54
N ILE A 200 -4.00 -6.55 -1.98
CA ILE A 200 -4.12 -7.86 -2.66
C ILE A 200 -5.07 -7.73 -3.85
N LYS A 201 -6.21 -7.07 -3.69
CA LYS A 201 -7.20 -6.87 -4.75
C LYS A 201 -6.59 -6.13 -5.94
N ILE A 202 -5.98 -4.96 -5.72
CA ILE A 202 -5.30 -4.20 -6.77
C ILE A 202 -4.23 -5.06 -7.44
N SER A 203 -3.50 -5.85 -6.66
CA SER A 203 -2.49 -6.72 -7.23
C SER A 203 -3.07 -7.81 -8.13
N VAL A 204 -4.17 -8.45 -7.75
CA VAL A 204 -4.81 -9.51 -8.55
C VAL A 204 -5.44 -8.93 -9.81
N GLU A 205 -6.02 -7.73 -9.72
CA GLU A 205 -6.73 -7.10 -10.85
C GLU A 205 -5.79 -6.40 -11.82
N ASN A 206 -4.61 -5.93 -11.38
CA ASN A 206 -3.78 -5.01 -12.17
C ASN A 206 -2.31 -5.40 -12.32
N LEU A 207 -1.80 -6.40 -11.59
CA LEU A 207 -0.43 -6.89 -11.77
C LEU A 207 -0.44 -8.28 -12.41
N SER A 208 0.56 -8.54 -13.25
CA SER A 208 0.82 -9.89 -13.75
C SER A 208 1.22 -10.83 -12.61
N ASP A 209 0.79 -12.09 -12.72
CA ASP A 209 1.07 -13.18 -11.78
C ASP A 209 2.58 -13.37 -11.53
N VAL A 210 3.44 -12.98 -12.48
CA VAL A 210 4.90 -13.06 -12.34
C VAL A 210 5.42 -12.32 -11.10
N PHE A 211 4.73 -11.27 -10.68
CA PHE A 211 5.10 -10.46 -9.51
C PHE A 211 4.71 -11.09 -8.17
N ASN A 212 3.95 -12.19 -8.17
CA ASN A 212 3.49 -12.87 -6.96
C ASN A 212 2.86 -11.88 -5.96
N GLY A 213 1.85 -11.15 -6.43
CA GLY A 213 1.18 -10.05 -5.75
C GLY A 213 0.96 -10.20 -4.24
N ALA A 214 0.32 -11.29 -3.82
CA ALA A 214 0.04 -11.55 -2.41
C ALA A 214 1.33 -11.68 -1.57
N LEU A 215 2.37 -12.31 -2.11
CA LEU A 215 3.66 -12.43 -1.43
C LEU A 215 4.40 -11.10 -1.39
N LEU A 216 4.28 -10.27 -2.44
CA LEU A 216 4.80 -8.91 -2.44
C LEU A 216 4.16 -8.09 -1.31
N VAL A 217 2.82 -8.10 -1.21
CA VAL A 217 2.08 -7.41 -0.13
C VAL A 217 2.55 -7.89 1.24
N ALA A 218 2.56 -9.19 1.47
CA ALA A 218 2.99 -9.76 2.76
C ALA A 218 4.45 -9.38 3.09
N THR A 219 5.35 -9.46 2.12
CA THR A 219 6.76 -9.13 2.31
C THR A 219 6.94 -7.67 2.65
N VAL A 220 6.33 -6.76 1.90
CA VAL A 220 6.44 -5.31 2.11
C VAL A 220 5.82 -4.92 3.45
N ALA A 221 4.66 -5.47 3.82
CA ALA A 221 4.03 -5.21 5.11
C ALA A 221 4.89 -5.70 6.29
N ILE A 222 5.45 -6.90 6.21
CA ILE A 222 6.31 -7.46 7.27
C ILE A 222 7.61 -6.65 7.39
N VAL A 223 8.28 -6.35 6.27
CA VAL A 223 9.52 -5.56 6.28
C VAL A 223 9.26 -4.16 6.86
N SER A 224 8.15 -3.52 6.48
CA SER A 224 7.76 -2.21 7.00
C SER A 224 7.47 -2.26 8.49
N PHE A 225 6.72 -3.26 8.95
CA PHE A 225 6.46 -3.52 10.37
C PHE A 225 7.78 -3.63 11.16
N LEU A 226 8.72 -4.45 10.67
CA LEU A 226 10.00 -4.70 11.34
C LEU A 226 10.88 -3.45 11.36
N ALA A 227 10.97 -2.74 10.23
CA ALA A 227 11.75 -1.51 10.10
C ALA A 227 11.24 -0.43 11.07
N LEU A 228 9.92 -0.25 11.16
CA LEU A 228 9.31 0.71 12.07
C LEU A 228 9.46 0.29 13.53
N ASN A 229 9.32 -1.00 13.84
CA ASN A 229 9.54 -1.47 15.22
C ASN A 229 10.99 -1.23 15.66
N TYR A 230 11.96 -1.52 14.79
CA TYR A 230 13.38 -1.24 15.06
C TYR A 230 13.66 0.26 15.22
N ALA A 231 13.14 1.10 14.32
CA ALA A 231 13.29 2.54 14.40
C ALA A 231 12.67 3.11 15.70
N GLY A 232 11.49 2.63 16.08
CA GLY A 232 10.80 3.00 17.31
C GLY A 232 11.58 2.65 18.57
N GLU A 233 12.20 1.46 18.61
CA GLU A 233 13.08 1.06 19.73
C GLU A 233 14.34 1.93 19.81
N LYS A 234 15.00 2.21 18.68
CA LYS A 234 16.18 3.09 18.62
C LYS A 234 15.88 4.53 19.06
N LEU A 235 14.71 5.06 18.70
CA LEU A 235 14.27 6.38 19.16
C LEU A 235 14.06 6.42 20.67
N LYS A 236 13.48 5.37 21.26
CA LYS A 236 13.33 5.24 22.72
C LYS A 236 14.66 5.19 23.45
N GLU A 237 15.64 4.43 22.93
CA GLU A 237 17.00 4.37 23.50
C GLU A 237 17.66 5.75 23.54
N ARG A 238 17.53 6.54 22.46
CA ARG A 238 18.15 7.87 22.34
C ARG A 238 17.46 8.96 23.17
N ALA A 239 16.15 8.88 23.37
CA ALA A 239 15.37 9.92 24.03
C ALA A 239 15.58 9.98 25.57
N GLY A 240 16.20 8.95 26.16
CA GLY A 240 16.35 8.83 27.62
C GLY A 240 15.00 8.66 28.34
N ALA A 241 15.01 8.12 29.56
CA ALA A 241 13.83 7.72 30.34
C ALA A 241 12.97 8.89 30.87
N SER A 242 12.59 9.84 30.02
CA SER A 242 11.58 10.84 30.36
C SER A 242 10.20 10.20 30.39
N LYS A 243 9.54 10.17 31.56
CA LYS A 243 8.15 9.68 31.73
C LYS A 243 7.14 10.41 30.84
N LEU A 244 7.43 11.65 30.43
CA LEU A 244 6.59 12.42 29.50
C LEU A 244 6.80 12.03 28.03
N ALA A 245 7.97 11.47 27.69
CA ALA A 245 8.30 11.10 26.32
C ALA A 245 7.51 9.89 25.82
N GLY A 246 7.10 8.97 26.72
CA GLY A 246 6.38 7.75 26.35
C GLY A 246 5.06 8.00 25.59
N PRO A 247 4.07 8.69 26.20
CA PRO A 247 2.79 8.97 25.57
C PRO A 247 2.89 9.77 24.27
N ILE A 248 3.77 10.77 24.24
CA ILE A 248 4.00 11.63 23.07
C ILE A 248 4.67 10.84 21.95
N ALA A 249 5.66 10.00 22.26
CA ALA A 249 6.31 9.15 21.27
C ALA A 249 5.33 8.12 20.69
N ILE A 250 4.45 7.55 21.51
CA ILE A 250 3.40 6.65 21.04
C ILE A 250 2.43 7.39 20.11
N ALA A 251 1.96 8.57 20.51
CA ALA A 251 1.07 9.36 19.68
C ALA A 251 1.73 9.79 18.36
N LEU A 252 3.02 10.10 18.37
CA LEU A 252 3.79 10.39 17.14
C LEU A 252 3.91 9.15 16.25
N MET A 253 4.22 7.98 16.81
CA MET A 253 4.29 6.72 16.03
C MET A 253 2.91 6.37 15.45
N ILE A 254 1.83 6.55 16.21
CA ILE A 254 0.45 6.41 15.72
C ILE A 254 0.21 7.38 14.57
N ALA A 255 0.52 8.67 14.75
CA ALA A 255 0.32 9.69 13.71
C ALA A 255 1.11 9.39 12.43
N ILE A 256 2.34 8.88 12.53
CA ILE A 256 3.15 8.47 11.37
C ILE A 256 2.53 7.25 10.68
N GLY A 257 2.13 6.22 11.44
CA GLY A 257 1.51 5.02 10.87
C GLY A 257 0.20 5.32 10.17
N ILE A 258 -0.64 6.15 10.80
CA ILE A 258 -1.87 6.69 10.22
C ILE A 258 -1.57 7.55 8.99
N GLY A 259 -0.54 8.41 9.04
CA GLY A 259 -0.13 9.19 7.87
C GLY A 259 0.22 8.33 6.67
N LEU A 260 0.96 7.24 6.88
CA LEU A 260 1.25 6.29 5.80
C LEU A 260 0.00 5.58 5.27
N HIS A 261 -0.99 5.32 6.12
CA HIS A 261 -2.29 4.79 5.70
C HIS A 261 -3.06 5.80 4.85
N ASN A 262 -3.18 7.05 5.33
CA ASN A 262 -3.89 8.13 4.65
C ASN A 262 -3.26 8.50 3.32
N PHE A 263 -1.94 8.28 3.15
CA PHE A 263 -1.31 8.32 1.84
C PHE A 263 -1.90 7.31 0.87
N GLY A 264 -2.14 6.07 1.31
CA GLY A 264 -2.81 5.03 0.52
C GLY A 264 -4.27 5.37 0.18
N GLU A 265 -5.02 5.93 1.14
CA GLU A 265 -6.38 6.42 0.88
C GLU A 265 -6.41 7.53 -0.16
N GLY A 266 -5.50 8.50 -0.02
CA GLY A 266 -5.31 9.55 -1.00
C GLY A 266 -5.03 8.98 -2.39
N LEU A 267 -4.16 7.97 -2.49
CA LEU A 267 -3.84 7.29 -3.74
C LEU A 267 -5.10 6.70 -4.40
N ALA A 268 -5.93 6.00 -3.63
CA ALA A 268 -7.17 5.40 -4.13
C ALA A 268 -8.17 6.46 -4.61
N ILE A 269 -8.35 7.55 -3.86
CA ILE A 269 -9.22 8.66 -4.27
C ILE A 269 -8.68 9.33 -5.55
N GLY A 270 -7.38 9.59 -5.59
CA GLY A 270 -6.71 10.17 -6.77
C GLY A 270 -6.94 9.31 -8.01
N ALA A 271 -6.73 8.00 -7.89
CA ALA A 271 -6.94 7.04 -8.98
C ALA A 271 -8.41 6.99 -9.42
N ALA A 272 -9.36 6.86 -8.49
CA ALA A 272 -10.79 6.78 -8.79
C ALA A 272 -11.30 8.02 -9.52
N ILE A 273 -10.85 9.22 -9.11
CA ILE A 273 -11.21 10.47 -9.77
C ILE A 273 -10.67 10.50 -11.21
N VAL A 274 -9.44 10.03 -11.43
CA VAL A 274 -8.81 10.08 -12.76
C VAL A 274 -9.33 9.01 -13.71
N LEU A 275 -9.79 7.88 -13.17
CA LEU A 275 -10.50 6.85 -13.93
C LEU A 275 -11.95 7.26 -14.24
N GLY A 276 -12.40 8.46 -13.84
CA GLY A 276 -13.77 8.93 -14.08
C GLY A 276 -14.83 8.21 -13.25
N GLU A 277 -14.43 7.44 -12.24
CA GLU A 277 -15.32 6.66 -11.39
C GLU A 277 -15.96 7.53 -10.31
N ALA A 278 -16.81 8.48 -10.72
CA ALA A 278 -17.36 9.51 -9.84
C ALA A 278 -18.09 8.94 -8.61
N ALA A 279 -18.83 7.84 -8.79
CA ALA A 279 -19.52 7.16 -7.70
C ALA A 279 -18.54 6.56 -6.69
N LEU A 280 -17.49 5.85 -7.17
CA LEU A 280 -16.45 5.31 -6.32
C LEU A 280 -15.68 6.43 -5.61
N GLY A 281 -15.25 7.46 -6.33
CA GLY A 281 -14.53 8.59 -5.76
C GLY A 281 -15.32 9.30 -4.64
N ALA A 282 -16.60 9.60 -4.86
CA ALA A 282 -17.46 10.22 -3.85
C ALA A 282 -17.63 9.34 -2.61
N PHE A 283 -17.83 8.05 -2.83
CA PHE A 283 -17.95 7.04 -1.80
C PHE A 283 -16.67 6.94 -0.95
N LEU A 284 -15.49 6.86 -1.59
CA LEU A 284 -14.19 6.84 -0.92
C LEU A 284 -13.97 8.11 -0.10
N ILE A 285 -14.26 9.30 -0.66
CA ILE A 285 -14.09 10.58 0.04
C ILE A 285 -14.92 10.64 1.31
N VAL A 286 -16.22 10.35 1.22
CA VAL A 286 -17.12 10.40 2.39
C VAL A 286 -16.72 9.35 3.40
N GLY A 287 -16.43 8.14 2.92
CA GLY A 287 -16.14 7.03 3.79
C GLY A 287 -14.85 7.16 4.57
N PHE A 288 -13.76 7.49 3.87
CA PHE A 288 -12.48 7.76 4.49
C PHE A 288 -12.55 8.97 5.42
N ALA A 289 -13.32 10.02 5.11
CA ALA A 289 -13.51 11.12 6.04
C ALA A 289 -14.20 10.69 7.36
N ILE A 290 -15.21 9.82 7.30
CA ILE A 290 -15.85 9.28 8.53
C ILE A 290 -14.86 8.44 9.32
N HIS A 291 -14.15 7.55 8.63
CA HIS A 291 -13.10 6.70 9.17
C HIS A 291 -11.98 7.53 9.85
N ASN A 292 -11.50 8.60 9.21
CA ASN A 292 -10.36 9.43 9.63
C ASN A 292 -10.69 10.26 10.88
N THR A 293 -11.98 10.49 11.11
CA THR A 293 -12.43 11.07 12.38
C THR A 293 -12.13 10.15 13.57
N THR A 294 -12.21 8.82 13.38
CA THR A 294 -11.90 7.84 14.42
C THR A 294 -10.38 7.66 14.63
N GLU A 295 -9.57 8.02 13.65
CA GLU A 295 -8.12 8.00 13.72
C GLU A 295 -7.54 9.14 14.58
N GLY A 296 -8.11 10.35 14.50
CA GLY A 296 -7.74 11.43 15.41
C GLY A 296 -7.96 11.07 16.87
N PHE A 297 -8.98 10.26 17.15
CA PHE A 297 -9.20 9.69 18.48
C PHE A 297 -8.04 8.77 18.91
N ALA A 298 -7.53 7.93 17.99
CA ALA A 298 -6.40 7.04 18.23
C ALA A 298 -5.13 7.78 18.68
N ILE A 299 -4.86 8.94 18.07
CA ILE A 299 -3.72 9.81 18.41
C ILE A 299 -3.94 10.47 19.78
N ALA A 300 -5.15 10.97 20.04
CA ALA A 300 -5.48 11.67 21.27
C ALA A 300 -5.43 10.75 22.51
N ALA A 301 -5.82 9.48 22.36
CA ALA A 301 -5.95 8.53 23.47
C ALA A 301 -4.68 8.39 24.33
N PRO A 302 -3.49 8.00 23.82
CA PRO A 302 -2.29 7.87 24.64
C PRO A 302 -1.86 9.18 25.30
N MET A 303 -2.11 10.33 24.65
CA MET A 303 -1.77 11.64 25.21
C MET A 303 -2.73 12.12 26.29
N ALA A 304 -3.93 11.54 26.42
CA ALA A 304 -4.98 12.07 27.29
C ALA A 304 -4.63 12.07 28.79
N ARG A 305 -3.60 11.30 29.20
CA ARG A 305 -3.05 11.32 30.57
C ARG A 305 -1.95 12.37 30.79
N THR A 306 -1.59 13.12 29.76
CA THR A 306 -0.62 14.21 29.83
C THR A 306 -1.32 15.56 29.89
N LYS A 307 -0.57 16.65 30.14
CA LYS A 307 -1.13 18.01 30.03
C LYS A 307 -1.56 18.26 28.59
N LEU A 308 -2.66 18.98 28.38
CA LEU A 308 -3.11 19.35 27.05
C LEU A 308 -2.03 20.20 26.34
N MET A 309 -1.55 19.71 25.19
CA MET A 309 -0.55 20.38 24.36
C MET A 309 -1.12 20.58 22.95
N ILE A 310 -1.98 21.60 22.79
CA ILE A 310 -2.74 21.84 21.56
C ILE A 310 -1.82 21.86 20.33
N GLY A 311 -0.71 22.61 20.38
CA GLY A 311 0.24 22.67 19.27
C GLY A 311 0.86 21.32 18.89
N ARG A 312 1.11 20.43 19.87
CA ARG A 312 1.63 19.08 19.59
C ARG A 312 0.56 18.16 19.02
N LEU A 313 -0.66 18.23 19.55
CA LEU A 313 -1.79 17.47 19.00
C LEU A 313 -2.08 17.89 17.56
N ALA A 314 -2.14 19.20 17.30
CA ALA A 314 -2.31 19.73 15.95
C ALA A 314 -1.18 19.26 15.02
N ALA A 315 0.08 19.31 15.45
CA ALA A 315 1.20 18.81 14.66
C ALA A 315 1.07 17.31 14.36
N MET A 316 0.64 16.49 15.31
CA MET A 316 0.37 15.06 15.08
C MET A 316 -0.79 14.85 14.10
N GLY A 317 -1.86 15.64 14.23
CA GLY A 317 -2.97 15.62 13.27
C GLY A 317 -2.52 15.98 11.85
N MET A 318 -1.61 16.94 11.71
CA MET A 318 -1.01 17.27 10.40
C MET A 318 -0.13 16.14 9.87
N ILE A 319 0.69 15.51 10.72
CA ILE A 319 1.52 14.34 10.32
C ILE A 319 0.64 13.18 9.82
N ALA A 320 -0.51 12.98 10.46
CA ALA A 320 -1.48 11.95 10.08
C ALA A 320 -2.33 12.33 8.84
N GLY A 321 -2.74 13.58 8.68
CA GLY A 321 -3.68 13.99 7.64
C GLY A 321 -3.04 14.47 6.33
N VAL A 322 -1.91 15.18 6.40
CA VAL A 322 -1.25 15.77 5.20
C VAL A 322 -0.85 14.72 4.16
N PRO A 323 -0.37 13.52 4.53
CA PRO A 323 -0.04 12.50 3.54
C PRO A 323 -1.19 12.13 2.58
N ALA A 324 -2.47 12.32 2.95
CA ALA A 324 -3.59 12.11 2.04
C ALA A 324 -3.55 13.03 0.81
N ILE A 325 -3.04 14.27 0.97
CA ILE A 325 -2.86 15.20 -0.16
C ILE A 325 -1.81 14.64 -1.13
N PHE A 326 -0.67 14.20 -0.59
CA PHE A 326 0.39 13.62 -1.41
C PHE A 326 -0.07 12.33 -2.07
N GLY A 327 -0.84 11.50 -1.37
CA GLY A 327 -1.50 10.33 -1.91
C GLY A 327 -2.39 10.68 -3.10
N ALA A 328 -3.28 11.66 -2.94
CA ALA A 328 -4.20 12.11 -4.00
C ALA A 328 -3.46 12.64 -5.24
N TRP A 329 -2.36 13.37 -5.05
CA TRP A 329 -1.51 13.78 -6.17
C TRP A 329 -0.84 12.60 -6.87
N VAL A 330 -0.25 11.68 -6.11
CA VAL A 330 0.44 10.52 -6.70
C VAL A 330 -0.57 9.62 -7.41
N GLY A 331 -1.71 9.36 -6.78
CA GLY A 331 -2.80 8.56 -7.34
C GLY A 331 -3.44 9.22 -8.56
N GLY A 332 -3.52 10.55 -8.59
CA GLY A 332 -4.09 11.27 -9.71
C GLY A 332 -3.15 11.45 -10.91
N PHE A 333 -1.85 11.66 -10.68
CA PHE A 333 -0.93 12.03 -11.77
C PHE A 333 0.06 10.93 -12.18
N VAL A 334 0.39 10.00 -11.28
CA VAL A 334 1.46 9.02 -11.48
C VAL A 334 1.00 7.65 -11.01
N TYR A 335 -0.26 7.30 -11.27
CA TYR A 335 -0.80 6.01 -10.84
C TYR A 335 -0.02 4.86 -11.49
N SER A 336 0.53 4.02 -10.63
CA SER A 336 1.17 2.76 -10.98
C SER A 336 0.58 1.70 -10.05
N PRO A 337 -0.12 0.68 -10.58
CA PRO A 337 -0.67 -0.38 -9.74
C PRO A 337 0.40 -1.03 -8.86
N PHE A 338 1.62 -1.17 -9.37
CA PHE A 338 2.73 -1.73 -8.61
C PHE A 338 3.13 -0.84 -7.43
N ALA A 339 3.23 0.48 -7.65
CA ALA A 339 3.49 1.43 -6.58
C ALA A 339 2.34 1.45 -5.56
N ALA A 340 1.09 1.37 -6.02
CA ALA A 340 -0.09 1.33 -5.16
C ALA A 340 -0.04 0.15 -4.17
N VAL A 341 0.23 -1.04 -4.70
CA VAL A 341 0.39 -2.28 -3.90
C VAL A 341 1.49 -2.11 -2.85
N ILE A 342 2.64 -1.54 -3.22
CA ILE A 342 3.75 -1.31 -2.29
C ILE A 342 3.35 -0.32 -1.18
N PHE A 343 2.77 0.83 -1.51
CA PHE A 343 2.45 1.85 -0.53
C PHE A 343 1.34 1.41 0.43
N LEU A 344 0.30 0.72 -0.06
CA LEU A 344 -0.75 0.15 0.78
C LEU A 344 -0.19 -0.92 1.73
N ALA A 345 0.71 -1.78 1.24
CA ALA A 345 1.38 -2.77 2.07
C ALA A 345 2.30 -2.13 3.14
N ILE A 346 3.02 -1.04 2.81
CA ILE A 346 3.78 -0.26 3.79
C ILE A 346 2.85 0.29 4.88
N GLY A 347 1.71 0.88 4.49
CA GLY A 347 0.68 1.38 5.40
C GLY A 347 0.19 0.29 6.35
N ALA A 348 -0.24 -0.86 5.81
CA ALA A 348 -0.67 -2.02 6.60
C ALA A 348 0.38 -2.46 7.64
N GLY A 349 1.64 -2.60 7.20
CA GLY A 349 2.76 -2.91 8.10
C GLY A 349 2.95 -1.90 9.24
N ALA A 350 2.80 -0.60 8.94
CA ALA A 350 2.89 0.46 9.93
C ALA A 350 1.76 0.40 10.97
N ILE A 351 0.51 0.17 10.53
CA ILE A 351 -0.65 0.03 11.42
C ILE A 351 -0.49 -1.16 12.37
N PHE A 352 -0.09 -2.33 11.85
CA PHE A 352 0.16 -3.50 12.69
C PHE A 352 1.25 -3.24 13.73
N GLN A 353 2.29 -2.47 13.38
CA GLN A 353 3.35 -2.09 14.31
C GLN A 353 2.81 -1.22 15.45
N VAL A 354 1.97 -0.24 15.11
CA VAL A 354 1.32 0.63 16.08
C VAL A 354 0.40 -0.15 17.02
N ILE A 355 -0.36 -1.13 16.52
CA ILE A 355 -1.19 -2.01 17.36
C ILE A 355 -0.35 -2.71 18.43
N VAL A 356 0.78 -3.31 18.03
CA VAL A 356 1.69 -3.99 18.96
C VAL A 356 2.22 -3.01 20.01
N LEU A 357 2.52 -1.78 19.60
CA LEU A 357 2.99 -0.73 20.51
C LEU A 357 1.92 -0.35 21.56
N ILE A 358 0.67 -0.14 21.15
CA ILE A 358 -0.42 0.19 22.07
C ILE A 358 -0.71 -0.98 23.00
N MET A 359 -0.73 -2.22 22.49
CA MET A 359 -0.94 -3.41 23.30
C MET A 359 0.15 -3.58 24.36
N LYS A 360 1.43 -3.39 23.99
CA LYS A 360 2.54 -3.37 24.95
C LYS A 360 2.38 -2.25 25.99
N TRP A 361 1.91 -1.07 25.59
CA TRP A 361 1.64 0.02 26.52
C TRP A 361 0.53 -0.31 27.53
N ILE A 362 -0.60 -0.86 27.07
CA ILE A 362 -1.69 -1.30 27.94
C ILE A 362 -1.17 -2.33 28.94
N GLN A 363 -0.38 -3.31 28.46
CA GLN A 363 0.19 -4.36 29.30
C GLN A 363 1.10 -3.81 30.40
N ASN A 364 1.99 -2.86 30.05
CA ASN A 364 3.01 -2.35 30.96
C ASN A 364 2.46 -1.31 31.95
N GLU A 365 1.60 -0.40 31.49
CA GLU A 365 1.18 0.78 32.27
C GLU A 365 -0.24 0.66 32.83
N GLU A 366 -1.12 -0.11 32.18
CA GLU A 366 -2.55 -0.17 32.52
C GLU A 366 -3.02 -1.52 33.07
N GLY A 367 -2.24 -2.59 32.89
CA GLY A 367 -2.45 -3.91 33.50
C GLY A 367 -2.76 -5.02 32.47
N LYS A 368 -3.37 -6.12 32.91
CA LYS A 368 -3.55 -7.33 32.07
C LYS A 368 -4.39 -7.08 30.80
N LEU A 369 -3.95 -7.67 29.69
CA LEU A 369 -4.66 -7.65 28.40
C LEU A 369 -5.97 -8.46 28.42
N SER A 370 -6.07 -9.48 29.27
CA SER A 370 -7.29 -10.29 29.45
C SER A 370 -8.42 -9.59 30.21
N ASN A 371 -8.29 -8.29 30.49
CA ASN A 371 -9.33 -7.51 31.16
C ASN A 371 -10.54 -7.31 30.23
N SER A 372 -11.75 -7.44 30.77
CA SER A 372 -13.00 -7.28 30.01
C SER A 372 -13.11 -5.94 29.28
N SER A 373 -12.57 -4.86 29.86
CA SER A 373 -12.51 -3.53 29.21
C SER A 373 -11.63 -3.53 27.96
N VAL A 374 -10.54 -4.29 27.95
CA VAL A 374 -9.65 -4.40 26.78
C VAL A 374 -10.34 -5.19 25.68
N LEU A 375 -10.86 -6.38 26.02
CA LEU A 375 -11.55 -7.24 25.06
C LEU A 375 -12.78 -6.55 24.46
N ALA A 376 -13.60 -5.90 25.30
CA ALA A 376 -14.75 -5.14 24.85
C ALA A 376 -14.34 -3.94 23.98
N GLY A 377 -13.26 -3.25 24.35
CA GLY A 377 -12.73 -2.14 23.56
C GLY A 377 -12.37 -2.59 22.14
N ILE A 378 -11.52 -3.62 22.02
CA ILE A 378 -11.10 -4.17 20.73
C ILE A 378 -12.31 -4.62 19.90
N ALA A 379 -13.22 -5.39 20.50
CA ALA A 379 -14.41 -5.87 19.81
C ALA A 379 -15.32 -4.73 19.33
N VAL A 380 -15.57 -3.73 20.17
CA VAL A 380 -16.38 -2.56 19.80
C VAL A 380 -15.70 -1.73 18.71
N GLY A 381 -14.37 -1.54 18.79
CA GLY A 381 -13.61 -0.87 17.72
C GLY A 381 -13.77 -1.58 16.38
N MET A 382 -13.56 -2.91 16.35
CA MET A 382 -13.78 -3.71 15.14
C MET A 382 -15.22 -3.60 14.62
N MET A 383 -16.23 -3.66 15.50
CA MET A 383 -17.64 -3.54 15.11
C MET A 383 -17.99 -2.15 14.58
N ILE A 384 -17.43 -1.09 15.16
CA ILE A 384 -17.60 0.28 14.64
C ILE A 384 -17.06 0.34 13.23
N MET A 385 -15.82 -0.11 13.01
CA MET A 385 -15.19 -0.07 11.69
C MET A 385 -15.95 -0.89 10.65
N TYR A 386 -16.36 -2.12 11.02
CA TYR A 386 -17.17 -2.98 10.17
C TYR A 386 -18.53 -2.36 9.84
N ALA A 387 -19.19 -1.69 10.80
CA ALA A 387 -20.44 -0.99 10.53
C ALA A 387 -20.22 0.20 9.59
N THR A 388 -19.14 0.97 9.78
CA THR A 388 -18.78 2.04 8.83
C THR A 388 -18.46 1.49 7.44
N SER A 389 -17.81 0.33 7.32
CA SER A 389 -17.50 -0.30 6.01
C SER A 389 -18.72 -0.97 5.33
N ILE A 390 -19.91 -0.85 5.90
CA ILE A 390 -21.18 -1.23 5.23
C ILE A 390 -21.89 0.03 4.72
N LEU A 391 -21.70 1.16 5.41
CA LEU A 391 -22.29 2.45 5.06
C LEU A 391 -21.44 3.18 4.01
N VAL A 392 -20.15 2.89 4.07
CA VAL A 392 -19.15 3.02 3.02
C VAL A 392 -19.05 1.59 2.51
#